data_AF-A0A453J3V3-F1
#
_entry.id   AF-A0A453J3V3-F1
#
_cell.length_a   1.000
_cell.length_b   1.000
_cell.length_c   1.000
_cell.angle_alpha   90.00
_cell.angle_beta   90.00
_cell.angle_gamma   90.00
#
_symmetry.space_group_name_H-M   'P 1'
#
loop_
_entity.id
_entity.type
_entity.pdbx_description
1 polymer ?
#
loop_
_entity_poly.entity_id
_entity_poly.type
_entity_poly.pdbx_seq_one_letter_code
_entity_poly.pdbx_strand_id
1 'polypeptide(L)'
;MIGAEAAAGSRPVLAAQVTELDDGVFVAMSVNHGVADGTTFWHLFNTWSEISRRSVNGDRECEISSPPPVFDRWFPDGCAVPIAVPLGKLDDIVGHRRGAYGQRPPVQECFLRFSGESVKELVSKANAEMSGSGATISSLQAVLAHMWRAVCRAWRLAPEEETRYVIQVGCRGRVDGVPAAYSGNAVSLAAADSTAGEILEKGLGRAAWLLNQAVASFDGAREREELAAWAREPSFGMPPALARGAEAPALLVTGSSPRFDVYGNDFGWGAPVAVRSGAGNKLGRKVTVYEGGCGAGSMALEVCLVPDALARLVADQEFMSATVP
;
A
#
# COMPACT_ATOMS: atom_id res chain seq x y z
N MET A 1 -12.12 20.51 2.36
CA MET A 1 -10.65 20.59 2.11
C MET A 1 -10.15 21.96 2.56
N ILE A 2 -9.00 22.00 3.21
CA ILE A 2 -8.46 23.18 3.92
C ILE A 2 -7.53 23.97 2.97
N GLY A 3 -7.53 25.31 3.02
CA GLY A 3 -6.75 26.21 2.12
C GLY A 3 -5.23 26.26 2.42
N ALA A 4 -4.44 27.14 1.81
CA ALA A 4 -2.99 27.24 2.11
C ALA A 4 -2.69 27.78 3.52
N GLU A 5 -3.62 28.55 4.10
CA GLU A 5 -3.63 28.89 5.53
C GLU A 5 -3.60 27.65 6.43
N ALA A 6 -3.97 26.50 5.87
CA ALA A 6 -3.85 25.21 6.53
C ALA A 6 -2.42 24.71 6.71
N ALA A 7 -1.43 25.32 6.07
CA ALA A 7 -0.05 24.99 6.33
C ALA A 7 0.54 25.82 7.50
N ALA A 8 -0.18 26.85 7.96
CA ALA A 8 0.23 27.65 9.10
C ALA A 8 -0.28 27.04 10.42
N GLY A 9 0.58 26.99 11.44
CA GLY A 9 0.27 26.53 12.78
C GLY A 9 0.60 25.05 13.06
N SER A 10 0.54 24.66 14.33
CA SER A 10 0.69 23.26 14.74
C SER A 10 -0.57 22.48 14.36
N ARG A 11 -0.39 21.33 13.70
CA ARG A 11 -1.49 20.45 13.31
C ARG A 11 -1.27 19.06 13.86
N PRO A 12 -2.33 18.37 14.32
CA PRO A 12 -2.19 17.00 14.74
C PRO A 12 -1.73 16.16 13.55
N VAL A 13 -0.62 15.46 13.73
CA VAL A 13 -0.12 14.46 12.78
C VAL A 13 -0.75 13.10 13.01
N LEU A 14 -1.46 12.93 14.12
CA LEU A 14 -2.18 11.73 14.51
C LEU A 14 -3.52 12.12 15.15
N ALA A 15 -4.56 11.36 14.83
CA ALA A 15 -5.83 11.37 15.54
C ALA A 15 -6.31 9.92 15.72
N ALA A 16 -6.89 9.62 16.88
CA ALA A 16 -7.55 8.35 17.13
C ALA A 16 -8.98 8.61 17.59
N GLN A 17 -9.89 7.72 17.21
CA GLN A 17 -11.30 7.78 17.59
C GLN A 17 -11.76 6.37 17.96
N VAL A 18 -12.44 6.26 19.10
CA VAL A 18 -13.14 5.06 19.53
C VAL A 18 -14.63 5.35 19.42
N THR A 19 -15.35 4.53 18.68
CA THR A 19 -16.80 4.67 18.48
C THR A 19 -17.48 3.42 19.01
N GLU A 20 -18.35 3.59 19.99
CA GLU A 20 -19.21 2.54 20.52
C GLU A 20 -20.40 2.32 19.58
N LEU A 21 -20.69 1.06 19.29
CA LEU A 21 -21.83 0.59 18.51
C LEU A 21 -22.71 -0.26 19.42
N ASP A 22 -23.95 -0.54 18.99
CA ASP A 22 -24.89 -1.36 19.77
C ASP A 22 -24.34 -2.76 20.11
N ASP A 23 -23.44 -3.30 19.28
CA ASP A 23 -22.91 -4.66 19.37
C ASP A 23 -21.37 -4.73 19.32
N GLY A 24 -20.67 -3.59 19.45
CA GLY A 24 -19.22 -3.60 19.38
C GLY A 24 -18.55 -2.23 19.45
N VAL A 25 -17.27 -2.21 19.08
CA VAL A 25 -16.44 -1.00 19.11
C VAL A 25 -15.66 -0.87 17.81
N PHE A 26 -15.63 0.33 17.25
CA PHE A 26 -14.77 0.69 16.12
C PHE A 26 -13.64 1.60 16.58
N VAL A 27 -12.40 1.13 16.46
CA VAL A 27 -11.19 1.91 16.76
C VAL A 27 -10.58 2.39 15.45
N ALA A 28 -10.57 3.70 15.23
CA ALA A 28 -9.99 4.35 14.07
C ALA A 28 -8.72 5.11 14.47
N MET A 29 -7.69 5.06 13.62
CA MET A 29 -6.51 5.89 13.72
C MET A 29 -6.17 6.48 12.36
N SER A 30 -5.86 7.77 12.34
CA SER A 30 -5.38 8.49 11.15
C SER A 30 -4.04 9.11 11.46
N VAL A 31 -3.05 8.87 10.60
CA VAL A 31 -1.70 9.43 10.72
C VAL A 31 -1.34 10.16 9.43
N ASN A 32 -0.71 11.33 9.55
CA ASN A 32 -0.20 12.08 8.43
C ASN A 32 0.95 11.30 7.77
N HIS A 33 0.75 10.89 6.52
CA HIS A 33 1.73 10.08 5.79
C HIS A 33 3.07 10.81 5.57
N GLY A 34 3.15 12.13 5.74
CA GLY A 34 4.40 12.88 5.73
C GLY A 34 5.34 12.52 6.90
N VAL A 35 4.81 12.01 8.01
CA VAL A 35 5.63 11.67 9.19
C VAL A 35 5.90 10.17 9.35
N ALA A 36 5.04 9.31 8.81
CA ALA A 36 5.07 7.87 9.00
C ALA A 36 4.55 7.12 7.76
N ASP A 37 5.19 5.98 7.44
CA ASP A 37 4.67 5.01 6.47
C ASP A 37 3.80 3.93 7.15
N GLY A 38 3.29 2.98 6.36
CA GLY A 38 2.46 1.88 6.86
C GLY A 38 3.15 1.02 7.93
N THR A 39 4.47 0.82 7.84
CA THR A 39 5.22 0.06 8.86
C THR A 39 5.19 0.79 10.20
N THR A 40 5.48 2.09 10.19
CA THR A 40 5.42 2.91 11.41
C THR A 40 3.98 3.00 11.95
N PHE A 41 2.98 3.11 11.07
CA PHE A 41 1.57 3.14 11.45
C PHE A 41 1.15 1.88 12.21
N TRP A 42 1.44 0.69 11.67
CA TRP A 42 1.06 -0.57 12.31
C TRP A 42 1.92 -0.88 13.53
N HIS A 43 3.20 -0.50 13.55
CA HIS A 43 4.01 -0.58 14.77
C HIS A 43 3.38 0.22 15.93
N LEU A 44 2.92 1.43 15.64
CA LEU A 44 2.22 2.27 16.63
C LEU A 44 0.88 1.66 17.06
N PHE A 45 0.04 1.23 16.11
CA PHE A 45 -1.29 0.67 16.41
C PHE A 45 -1.15 -0.61 17.26
N ASN A 46 -0.26 -1.52 16.87
CA ASN A 46 -0.03 -2.78 17.56
C ASN A 46 0.52 -2.52 18.97
N THR A 47 1.47 -1.60 19.12
CA THR A 47 2.01 -1.19 20.43
C THR A 47 0.93 -0.58 21.33
N TRP A 48 0.05 0.27 20.77
CA TRP A 48 -1.05 0.86 21.53
C TRP A 48 -2.04 -0.20 22.03
N SER A 49 -2.41 -1.16 21.17
CA SER A 49 -3.30 -2.26 21.56
C SER A 49 -2.68 -3.13 22.68
N GLU A 50 -1.37 -3.42 22.58
CA GLU A 50 -0.64 -4.19 23.58
C GLU A 50 -0.59 -3.49 24.94
N ILE A 51 -0.33 -2.18 24.96
CA ILE A 51 -0.36 -1.37 26.19
C ILE A 51 -1.76 -1.41 26.82
N SER A 52 -2.80 -1.27 26.02
CA SER A 52 -4.20 -1.33 26.49
C SER A 52 -4.51 -2.67 27.13
N ARG A 53 -4.23 -3.77 26.41
CA ARG A 53 -4.49 -5.15 26.87
C ARG A 53 -3.77 -5.48 28.18
N ARG A 54 -2.52 -5.05 28.34
CA ARG A 54 -1.76 -5.25 29.58
C ARG A 54 -2.32 -4.48 30.76
N SER A 55 -2.79 -3.25 30.52
CA SER A 55 -3.46 -2.47 31.55
C SER A 55 -4.74 -3.15 32.04
N VAL A 56 -5.50 -3.78 31.12
CA VAL A 56 -6.70 -4.55 31.44
C VAL A 56 -6.37 -5.84 32.21
N ASN A 57 -5.29 -6.53 31.84
CA ASN A 57 -4.91 -7.82 32.46
C ASN A 57 -4.14 -7.69 33.79
N GLY A 58 -3.66 -6.50 34.13
CA GLY A 58 -2.84 -6.28 35.34
C GLY A 58 -1.33 -6.52 35.15
N ASP A 59 -0.89 -6.87 33.94
CA ASP A 59 0.50 -7.23 33.61
C ASP A 59 1.36 -6.01 33.23
N ARG A 60 1.40 -4.99 34.09
CA ARG A 60 2.07 -3.71 33.78
C ARG A 60 3.60 -3.77 33.80
N GLU A 61 4.18 -4.81 34.39
CA GLU A 61 5.62 -4.96 34.58
C GLU A 61 6.34 -5.70 33.44
N CYS A 62 5.61 -6.33 32.51
CA CYS A 62 6.20 -7.00 31.36
C CYS A 62 6.76 -6.01 30.33
N GLU A 63 7.86 -6.35 29.64
CA GLU A 63 8.42 -5.56 28.54
C GLU A 63 7.51 -5.62 27.30
N ILE A 64 7.33 -4.51 26.58
CA ILE A 64 6.55 -4.44 25.33
C ILE A 64 7.21 -5.35 24.28
N SER A 65 6.41 -6.13 23.54
CA SER A 65 6.93 -7.11 22.58
C SER A 65 7.63 -6.46 21.38
N SER A 66 7.17 -5.26 21.02
CA SER A 66 7.75 -4.47 19.93
C SER A 66 8.99 -3.68 20.40
N PRO A 67 10.07 -3.64 19.61
CA PRO A 67 11.23 -2.82 19.96
C PRO A 67 10.87 -1.33 19.97
N PRO A 68 11.56 -0.52 20.80
CA PRO A 68 11.34 0.91 20.82
C PRO A 68 11.62 1.52 19.44
N PRO A 69 10.78 2.46 18.98
CA PRO A 69 10.97 3.12 17.69
C PRO A 69 12.23 3.99 17.70
N VAL A 70 12.95 4.01 16.58
CA VAL A 70 14.06 4.94 16.34
C VAL A 70 13.50 6.21 15.72
N PHE A 71 13.51 7.29 16.49
CA PHE A 71 12.99 8.60 16.07
C PHE A 71 14.02 9.46 15.34
N ASP A 72 15.31 9.15 15.51
CA ASP A 72 16.39 9.85 14.81
C ASP A 72 16.16 9.74 13.31
N ARG A 73 16.04 10.91 12.67
CA ARG A 73 15.83 10.99 11.22
C ARG A 73 17.09 10.53 10.52
N TRP A 74 16.93 9.60 9.58
CA TRP A 74 18.03 9.09 8.79
C TRP A 74 18.14 9.85 7.47
N PHE A 75 19.37 10.21 7.09
CA PHE A 75 19.70 10.86 5.83
C PHE A 75 21.00 10.27 5.26
N PRO A 76 21.17 10.22 3.93
CA PRO A 76 22.44 9.88 3.31
C PRO A 76 23.56 10.86 3.72
N ASP A 77 24.81 10.38 3.75
CA ASP A 77 25.96 11.23 4.08
C ASP A 77 26.08 12.41 3.12
N GLY A 78 26.39 13.60 3.67
CA GLY A 78 26.50 14.84 2.90
C GLY A 78 25.16 15.45 2.49
N CYS A 79 24.02 14.89 2.93
CA CYS A 79 22.73 15.54 2.78
C CYS A 79 22.63 16.77 3.69
N ALA A 80 22.38 17.95 3.12
CA ALA A 80 22.11 19.15 3.90
C ALA A 80 20.74 19.02 4.59
N VAL A 81 20.72 19.12 5.92
CA VAL A 81 19.50 19.06 6.73
C VAL A 81 19.41 20.34 7.58
N PRO A 82 18.26 21.05 7.60
CA PRO A 82 17.01 20.73 6.89
C PRO A 82 17.14 20.88 5.37
N ILE A 83 16.47 19.99 4.63
CA ILE A 83 16.39 20.07 3.16
C ILE A 83 15.52 21.28 2.80
N ALA A 84 16.13 22.29 2.18
CA ALA A 84 15.43 23.47 1.70
C ALA A 84 14.62 23.08 0.46
N VAL A 85 13.31 22.89 0.62
CA VAL A 85 12.42 22.67 -0.51
C VAL A 85 12.10 24.03 -1.14
N PRO A 86 12.45 24.29 -2.42
CA PRO A 86 12.07 25.51 -3.11
C PRO A 86 10.57 25.40 -3.37
N LEU A 87 9.79 25.79 -2.37
CA LEU A 87 8.39 26.09 -2.59
C LEU A 87 8.37 27.27 -3.54
N GLY A 88 7.72 27.12 -4.70
CA GLY A 88 7.21 28.26 -5.44
C GLY A 88 6.16 28.99 -4.59
N LYS A 89 4.98 29.29 -5.13
CA LYS A 89 3.86 29.63 -4.24
C LYS A 89 3.32 28.33 -3.66
N LEU A 90 3.23 28.23 -2.33
CA LEU A 90 2.59 27.10 -1.66
C LEU A 90 1.16 26.88 -2.18
N ASP A 91 0.50 27.98 -2.57
CA ASP A 91 -0.80 28.01 -3.25
C ASP A 91 -0.81 27.22 -4.56
N ASP A 92 0.30 27.18 -5.30
CA ASP A 92 0.40 26.41 -6.53
C ASP A 92 0.38 24.92 -6.17
N ILE A 93 1.21 24.45 -5.24
CA ILE A 93 1.26 23.04 -4.83
C ILE A 93 -0.09 22.59 -4.24
N VAL A 94 -0.66 23.40 -3.35
CA VAL A 94 -1.97 23.15 -2.73
C VAL A 94 -3.08 23.20 -3.78
N GLY A 95 -3.02 24.15 -4.71
CA GLY A 95 -3.98 24.32 -5.82
C GLY A 95 -3.98 23.15 -6.79
N HIS A 96 -2.79 22.69 -7.21
CA HIS A 96 -2.63 21.52 -8.08
C HIS A 96 -3.16 20.25 -7.41
N ARG A 97 -2.85 20.05 -6.12
CA ARG A 97 -3.40 18.92 -5.35
C ARG A 97 -4.92 19.08 -5.15
N ARG A 98 -5.41 20.27 -4.83
CA ARG A 98 -6.85 20.54 -4.65
C ARG A 98 -7.63 20.24 -5.93
N GLY A 99 -7.12 20.67 -7.09
CA GLY A 99 -7.70 20.36 -8.39
C GLY A 99 -7.70 18.86 -8.66
N ALA A 100 -6.56 18.19 -8.47
CA ALA A 100 -6.42 16.75 -8.69
C ALA A 100 -7.33 15.90 -7.79
N TYR A 101 -7.52 16.30 -6.53
CA TYR A 101 -8.41 15.62 -5.58
C TYR A 101 -9.88 15.98 -5.79
N GLY A 102 -10.19 17.25 -6.12
CA GLY A 102 -11.55 17.75 -6.30
C GLY A 102 -12.24 17.28 -7.57
N GLN A 103 -11.48 16.90 -8.61
CA GLN A 103 -12.03 16.40 -9.88
C GLN A 103 -12.01 14.87 -9.99
N ARG A 104 -11.86 14.14 -8.89
CA ARG A 104 -11.84 12.67 -8.96
C ARG A 104 -13.22 12.14 -9.33
N PRO A 105 -13.30 11.17 -10.25
CA PRO A 105 -14.56 10.45 -10.44
C PRO A 105 -14.92 9.76 -9.11
N PRO A 106 -16.22 9.60 -8.83
CA PRO A 106 -16.65 8.79 -7.70
C PRO A 106 -16.10 7.36 -7.88
N VAL A 107 -15.72 6.75 -6.76
CA VAL A 107 -15.23 5.38 -6.72
C VAL A 107 -16.11 4.56 -5.80
N GLN A 108 -16.17 3.27 -6.08
CA GLN A 108 -16.73 2.28 -5.18
C GLN A 108 -15.60 1.39 -4.67
N GLU A 109 -15.83 0.84 -3.49
CA GLU A 109 -14.92 -0.11 -2.87
C GLU A 109 -15.53 -1.50 -2.81
N CYS A 110 -14.68 -2.51 -2.91
CA CYS A 110 -15.04 -3.90 -2.62
C CYS A 110 -13.93 -4.52 -1.78
N PHE A 111 -14.31 -5.40 -0.86
CA PHE A 111 -13.38 -6.16 -0.03
C PHE A 111 -13.44 -7.63 -0.45
N LEU A 112 -12.35 -8.12 -1.03
CA LEU A 112 -12.24 -9.44 -1.64
C LEU A 112 -11.28 -10.29 -0.82
N ARG A 113 -11.71 -11.49 -0.43
CA ARG A 113 -10.89 -12.41 0.37
C ARG A 113 -10.41 -13.57 -0.49
N PHE A 114 -9.20 -14.02 -0.22
CA PHE A 114 -8.57 -15.18 -0.84
C PHE A 114 -8.22 -16.17 0.27
N SER A 115 -8.75 -17.39 0.18
CA SER A 115 -8.39 -18.45 1.13
C SER A 115 -6.90 -18.81 0.99
N GLY A 116 -6.32 -19.40 2.03
CA GLY A 116 -4.94 -19.90 1.95
C GLY A 116 -4.76 -20.98 0.86
N GLU A 117 -5.80 -21.74 0.53
CA GLU A 117 -5.80 -22.72 -0.56
C GLU A 117 -5.78 -22.02 -1.93
N SER A 118 -6.69 -21.08 -2.17
CA SER A 118 -6.75 -20.30 -3.41
C SER A 118 -5.45 -19.54 -3.68
N VAL A 119 -4.83 -18.97 -2.63
CA VAL A 119 -3.51 -18.33 -2.74
C VAL A 119 -2.44 -19.35 -3.16
N LYS A 120 -2.42 -20.55 -2.57
CA LYS A 120 -1.47 -21.62 -2.94
C LYS A 120 -1.66 -22.08 -4.38
N GLU A 121 -2.89 -22.21 -4.86
CA GLU A 121 -3.19 -22.56 -6.24
C GLU A 121 -2.66 -21.50 -7.22
N LEU A 122 -2.91 -20.22 -6.95
CA LEU A 122 -2.38 -19.11 -7.75
C LEU A 122 -0.84 -19.13 -7.79
N VAL A 123 -0.19 -19.36 -6.64
CA VAL A 123 1.27 -19.49 -6.55
C VAL A 123 1.77 -20.69 -7.35
N SER A 124 1.13 -21.85 -7.21
CA SER A 124 1.51 -23.07 -7.92
C SER A 124 1.40 -22.87 -9.44
N LYS A 125 0.28 -22.32 -9.91
CA LYS A 125 0.06 -21.99 -11.32
C LYS A 125 1.11 -21.01 -11.84
N ALA A 126 1.34 -19.90 -11.14
CA ALA A 126 2.29 -18.88 -11.57
C ALA A 126 3.73 -19.41 -11.65
N ASN A 127 4.16 -20.23 -10.68
CA ASN A 127 5.50 -20.83 -10.71
C ASN A 127 5.61 -21.91 -11.80
N ALA A 128 4.56 -22.71 -12.02
CA ALA A 128 4.55 -23.71 -13.10
C ALA A 128 4.70 -23.06 -14.48
N GLU A 129 3.94 -21.99 -14.76
CA GLU A 129 4.02 -21.22 -16.01
C GLU A 129 5.39 -20.54 -16.22
N MET A 130 6.13 -20.25 -15.13
CA MET A 130 7.45 -19.62 -15.16
C MET A 130 8.60 -20.59 -14.86
N SER A 131 8.37 -21.90 -15.01
CA SER A 131 9.39 -22.94 -14.86
C SER A 131 10.56 -22.65 -15.81
N GLY A 132 11.78 -22.58 -15.27
CA GLY A 132 12.99 -22.27 -16.03
C GLY A 132 13.37 -20.78 -16.10
N SER A 133 12.54 -19.88 -15.57
CA SER A 133 12.91 -18.44 -15.46
C SER A 133 13.91 -18.15 -14.34
N GLY A 134 14.14 -19.10 -13.43
CA GLY A 134 14.95 -18.92 -12.22
C GLY A 134 14.29 -18.09 -11.11
N ALA A 135 13.12 -17.50 -11.37
CA ALA A 135 12.37 -16.72 -10.39
C ALA A 135 11.43 -17.61 -9.56
N THR A 136 11.31 -17.29 -8.27
CA THR A 136 10.26 -17.86 -7.41
C THR A 136 9.19 -16.80 -7.16
N ILE A 137 7.97 -17.07 -7.62
CA ILE A 137 6.83 -16.18 -7.45
C ILE A 137 6.25 -16.33 -6.04
N SER A 138 6.16 -15.22 -5.32
CA SER A 138 5.55 -15.15 -3.98
C SER A 138 4.02 -15.08 -4.03
N SER A 139 3.38 -15.41 -2.90
CA SER A 139 1.92 -15.28 -2.73
C SER A 139 1.38 -13.90 -3.07
N LEU A 140 2.07 -12.84 -2.62
CA LEU A 140 1.67 -11.47 -2.94
C LEU A 140 1.75 -11.21 -4.45
N GLN A 141 2.84 -11.62 -5.10
CA GLN A 141 3.00 -11.43 -6.55
C GLN A 141 1.94 -12.20 -7.35
N ALA A 142 1.61 -13.44 -6.97
CA ALA A 142 0.58 -14.24 -7.64
C ALA A 142 -0.82 -13.60 -7.49
N VAL A 143 -1.20 -13.16 -6.29
CA VAL A 143 -2.49 -12.50 -6.04
C VAL A 143 -2.59 -11.15 -6.77
N LEU A 144 -1.53 -10.33 -6.74
CA LEU A 144 -1.53 -9.04 -7.44
C LEU A 144 -1.49 -9.20 -8.96
N ALA A 145 -0.86 -10.24 -9.49
CA ALA A 145 -0.92 -10.58 -10.91
C ALA A 145 -2.33 -11.00 -11.34
N HIS A 146 -3.00 -11.83 -10.54
CA HIS A 146 -4.39 -12.21 -10.78
C HIS A 146 -5.32 -10.98 -10.79
N MET A 147 -5.11 -10.06 -9.85
CA MET A 147 -5.78 -8.75 -9.81
C MET A 147 -5.47 -7.89 -11.04
N TRP A 148 -4.19 -7.79 -11.44
CA TRP A 148 -3.79 -6.99 -12.61
C TRP A 148 -4.51 -7.45 -13.87
N ARG A 149 -4.50 -8.76 -14.12
CA ARG A 149 -5.21 -9.38 -15.26
C ARG A 149 -6.70 -9.09 -15.22
N ALA A 150 -7.34 -9.26 -14.08
CA ALA A 150 -8.77 -9.00 -13.91
C ALA A 150 -9.12 -7.53 -14.13
N VAL A 151 -8.30 -6.60 -13.64
CA VAL A 151 -8.50 -5.17 -13.83
C VAL A 151 -8.28 -4.75 -15.28
N CYS A 152 -7.31 -5.31 -16.00
CA CYS A 152 -7.15 -5.09 -17.44
C CYS A 152 -8.41 -5.48 -18.22
N ARG A 153 -9.02 -6.64 -17.89
CA ARG A 153 -10.33 -7.04 -18.48
C ARG A 153 -11.46 -6.12 -18.06
N ALA A 154 -11.51 -5.73 -16.79
CA ALA A 154 -12.53 -4.83 -16.26
C ALA A 154 -12.43 -3.43 -16.87
N TRP A 155 -11.25 -2.96 -17.27
CA TRP A 155 -11.08 -1.73 -18.03
C TRP A 155 -11.34 -1.87 -19.52
N ARG A 156 -11.41 -3.11 -20.04
CA ARG A 156 -11.56 -3.43 -21.47
C ARG A 156 -10.44 -2.80 -22.31
N LEU A 157 -9.22 -2.89 -21.79
CA LEU A 157 -8.05 -2.39 -22.50
C LEU A 157 -7.87 -3.15 -23.83
N ALA A 158 -7.58 -2.43 -24.91
CA ALA A 158 -7.13 -3.02 -26.15
C ALA A 158 -5.74 -3.67 -25.96
N PRO A 159 -5.39 -4.73 -26.71
CA PRO A 159 -4.14 -5.46 -26.52
C PRO A 159 -2.87 -4.60 -26.56
N GLU A 160 -2.91 -3.49 -27.29
CA GLU A 160 -1.80 -2.55 -27.51
C GLU A 160 -1.71 -1.46 -26.43
N GLU A 161 -2.74 -1.32 -25.59
CA GLU A 161 -2.74 -0.32 -24.52
C GLU A 161 -1.73 -0.69 -23.42
N GLU A 162 -0.88 0.29 -23.07
CA GLU A 162 0.09 0.18 -22.00
C GLU A 162 -0.60 0.14 -20.62
N THR A 163 -0.14 -0.77 -19.78
CA THR A 163 -0.59 -0.91 -18.40
C THR A 163 0.61 -0.97 -17.45
N ARG A 164 0.47 -0.30 -16.31
CA ARG A 164 1.50 -0.20 -15.28
C ARG A 164 0.96 -0.70 -13.96
N TYR A 165 1.76 -1.48 -13.23
CA TYR A 165 1.47 -1.87 -11.86
C TYR A 165 2.55 -1.35 -10.92
N VAL A 166 2.15 -0.56 -9.91
CA VAL A 166 3.07 -0.01 -8.91
C VAL A 166 2.87 -0.70 -7.56
N ILE A 167 3.96 -1.15 -6.95
CA ILE A 167 4.01 -1.76 -5.62
C ILE A 167 4.96 -0.96 -4.73
N GLN A 168 4.59 -0.79 -3.47
CA GLN A 168 5.45 -0.19 -2.45
C GLN A 168 6.48 -1.21 -1.90
N VAL A 169 7.75 -0.80 -1.86
CA VAL A 169 8.88 -1.61 -1.38
C VAL A 169 9.45 -0.97 -0.12
N GLY A 170 9.36 -1.66 1.01
CA GLY A 170 9.97 -1.18 2.26
C GLY A 170 11.50 -1.17 2.18
N CYS A 171 12.12 -0.05 2.58
CA CYS A 171 13.57 0.18 2.50
C CYS A 171 14.31 -0.25 3.77
N ARG A 172 13.61 -0.46 4.89
CA ARG A 172 14.22 -0.95 6.14
C ARG A 172 14.87 -2.31 5.91
N GLY A 173 16.16 -2.44 6.23
CA GLY A 173 16.96 -3.64 5.97
C GLY A 173 17.33 -3.87 4.51
N ARG A 174 17.02 -2.94 3.59
CA ARG A 174 17.43 -2.99 2.17
C ARG A 174 18.29 -1.80 1.75
N VAL A 175 18.10 -0.65 2.39
CA VAL A 175 18.98 0.52 2.24
C VAL A 175 19.90 0.54 3.46
N ASP A 176 21.20 0.60 3.21
CA ASP A 176 22.21 0.62 4.26
C ASP A 176 22.04 1.84 5.18
N GLY A 177 22.23 1.63 6.47
CA GLY A 177 22.07 2.65 7.51
C GLY A 177 20.63 2.93 7.97
N VAL A 178 19.58 2.48 7.27
CA VAL A 178 18.18 2.68 7.73
C VAL A 178 17.83 1.68 8.85
N PRO A 179 17.55 2.14 10.09
CA PRO A 179 17.26 1.25 11.21
C PRO A 179 15.99 0.41 10.98
N ALA A 180 16.00 -0.84 11.45
CA ALA A 180 14.83 -1.73 11.37
C ALA A 180 13.60 -1.17 12.10
N ALA A 181 13.80 -0.45 13.21
CA ALA A 181 12.75 0.19 14.00
C ALA A 181 12.55 1.69 13.65
N TYR A 182 13.06 2.15 12.50
CA TYR A 182 12.94 3.56 12.09
C TYR A 182 11.47 4.02 12.01
N SER A 183 11.14 5.08 12.75
CA SER A 183 9.79 5.64 12.89
C SER A 183 9.54 6.81 11.93
N GLY A 184 9.80 6.59 10.65
CA GLY A 184 9.54 7.54 9.58
C GLY A 184 8.98 6.87 8.32
N ASN A 185 9.13 7.55 7.18
CA ASN A 185 8.91 6.94 5.87
C ASN A 185 10.21 6.31 5.37
N ALA A 186 10.18 5.02 5.05
CA ALA A 186 11.27 4.30 4.40
C ALA A 186 10.67 3.32 3.39
N VAL A 187 10.15 3.88 2.30
CA VAL A 187 9.43 3.18 1.24
C VAL A 187 9.86 3.72 -0.12
N SER A 188 10.10 2.82 -1.07
CA SER A 188 10.31 3.11 -2.48
C SER A 188 9.14 2.53 -3.31
N LEU A 189 9.08 2.89 -4.60
CA LEU A 189 8.12 2.39 -5.56
C LEU A 189 8.82 1.48 -6.57
N ALA A 190 8.32 0.26 -6.70
CA ALA A 190 8.63 -0.62 -7.83
C ALA A 190 7.50 -0.55 -8.84
N ALA A 191 7.83 -0.49 -10.13
CA ALA A 191 6.85 -0.48 -11.21
C ALA A 191 7.13 -1.61 -12.20
N ALA A 192 6.07 -2.29 -12.62
CA ALA A 192 6.07 -3.22 -13.74
C ALA A 192 5.26 -2.61 -14.87
N ASP A 193 5.83 -2.61 -16.08
CA ASP A 193 5.23 -2.07 -17.31
C ASP A 193 5.05 -3.19 -18.34
N SER A 194 3.93 -3.19 -19.06
CA SER A 194 3.61 -4.15 -20.12
C SER A 194 2.39 -3.68 -20.90
N THR A 195 2.03 -4.38 -21.98
CA THR A 195 0.77 -4.15 -22.69
C THR A 195 -0.35 -5.03 -22.12
N ALA A 196 -1.60 -4.60 -22.27
CA ALA A 196 -2.74 -5.39 -21.84
C ALA A 196 -2.78 -6.77 -22.53
N GLY A 197 -2.39 -6.85 -23.80
CA GLY A 197 -2.30 -8.12 -24.55
C GLY A 197 -1.31 -9.08 -23.89
N GLU A 198 -0.11 -8.61 -23.53
CA GLU A 198 0.88 -9.45 -22.85
C GLU A 198 0.37 -9.93 -21.47
N ILE A 199 -0.24 -9.04 -20.68
CA ILE A 199 -0.79 -9.38 -19.36
C ILE A 199 -1.92 -10.40 -19.45
N LEU A 200 -2.78 -10.29 -20.45
CA LEU A 200 -3.96 -11.15 -20.58
C LEU A 200 -3.64 -12.50 -21.23
N GLU A 201 -2.81 -12.52 -22.27
CA GLU A 201 -2.59 -13.70 -23.13
C GLU A 201 -1.44 -14.60 -22.67
N LYS A 202 -0.39 -14.06 -22.02
CA LYS A 202 0.80 -14.85 -21.63
C LYS A 202 0.68 -15.55 -20.25
N GLY A 203 -0.53 -15.61 -19.70
CA GLY A 203 -0.81 -16.32 -18.46
C GLY A 203 -0.55 -15.54 -17.17
N LEU A 204 -0.90 -16.17 -16.04
CA LEU A 204 -0.74 -15.60 -14.69
C LEU A 204 0.74 -15.45 -14.32
N GLY A 205 1.55 -16.44 -14.68
CA GLY A 205 2.98 -16.50 -14.41
C GLY A 205 3.73 -15.33 -15.02
N ARG A 206 3.39 -14.93 -16.25
CA ARG A 206 4.03 -13.78 -16.90
C ARG A 206 3.80 -12.48 -16.13
N ALA A 207 2.55 -12.18 -15.78
CA ALA A 207 2.20 -11.00 -15.00
C ALA A 207 2.89 -11.03 -13.62
N ALA A 208 2.90 -12.18 -12.95
CA ALA A 208 3.55 -12.32 -11.65
C ALA A 208 5.07 -12.19 -11.72
N TRP A 209 5.68 -12.68 -12.80
CA TRP A 209 7.10 -12.54 -13.06
C TRP A 209 7.51 -11.08 -13.32
N LEU A 210 6.70 -10.29 -14.03
CA LEU A 210 6.95 -8.86 -14.20
C LEU A 210 6.95 -8.13 -12.84
N LEU A 211 6.00 -8.45 -11.96
CA LEU A 211 5.99 -7.93 -10.58
C LEU A 211 7.21 -8.41 -9.77
N ASN A 212 7.66 -9.64 -10.01
CA ASN A 212 8.86 -10.19 -9.40
C ASN A 212 10.11 -9.43 -9.82
N GLN A 213 10.29 -9.20 -11.12
CA GLN A 213 11.39 -8.41 -11.65
C GLN A 213 11.38 -6.97 -11.14
N ALA A 214 10.22 -6.32 -11.10
CA ALA A 214 10.09 -4.97 -10.57
C ALA A 214 10.54 -4.86 -9.10
N VAL A 215 10.24 -5.87 -8.28
CA VAL A 215 10.71 -5.91 -6.88
C VAL A 215 12.20 -6.29 -6.81
N ALA A 216 12.66 -7.20 -7.67
CA ALA A 216 14.05 -7.65 -7.71
C ALA A 216 15.02 -6.58 -8.25
N SER A 217 14.53 -5.64 -9.07
CA SER A 217 15.29 -4.48 -9.55
C SER A 217 15.48 -3.39 -8.49
N PHE A 218 14.95 -3.57 -7.28
CA PHE A 218 15.24 -2.68 -6.17
C PHE A 218 16.74 -2.71 -5.86
N ASP A 219 17.36 -1.54 -5.82
CA ASP A 219 18.77 -1.38 -5.49
C ASP A 219 18.91 -0.33 -4.39
N GLY A 220 19.32 -0.77 -3.20
CA GLY A 220 19.46 0.11 -2.04
C GLY A 220 20.53 1.19 -2.20
N ALA A 221 21.58 0.94 -2.99
CA ALA A 221 22.62 1.93 -3.25
C ALA A 221 22.09 3.03 -4.17
N ARG A 222 21.37 2.63 -5.23
CA ARG A 222 20.70 3.56 -6.15
C ARG A 222 19.66 4.43 -5.43
N GLU A 223 18.84 3.83 -4.57
CA GLU A 223 17.84 4.58 -3.77
C GLU A 223 18.49 5.60 -2.85
N ARG A 224 19.64 5.26 -2.24
CA ARG A 224 20.41 6.19 -1.41
C ARG A 224 20.97 7.35 -2.24
N GLU A 225 21.46 7.08 -3.44
CA GLU A 225 21.95 8.11 -4.37
C GLU A 225 20.81 9.00 -4.86
N GLU A 226 19.68 8.43 -5.26
CA GLU A 226 18.48 9.18 -5.69
C GLU A 226 17.95 10.08 -4.57
N LEU A 227 17.92 9.61 -3.33
CA LEU A 227 17.54 10.43 -2.17
C LEU A 227 18.54 11.59 -1.94
N ALA A 228 19.85 11.32 -2.07
CA ALA A 228 20.88 12.35 -1.93
C ALA A 228 20.80 13.39 -3.06
N ALA A 229 20.47 12.96 -4.28
CA ALA A 229 20.25 13.84 -5.43
C ALA A 229 18.98 14.68 -5.24
N TRP A 230 17.86 14.05 -4.82
CA TRP A 230 16.61 14.75 -4.53
C TRP A 230 16.78 15.80 -3.44
N ALA A 231 17.62 15.56 -2.43
CA ALA A 231 17.90 16.57 -1.40
C ALA A 231 18.60 17.83 -1.93
N ARG A 232 19.33 17.74 -3.06
CA ARG A 232 19.98 18.89 -3.71
C ARG A 232 19.01 19.68 -4.59
N GLU A 233 18.06 18.98 -5.22
CA GLU A 233 17.03 19.57 -6.07
C GLU A 233 15.65 18.97 -5.75
N PRO A 234 15.06 19.34 -4.61
CA PRO A 234 13.83 18.70 -4.15
C PRO A 234 12.62 19.17 -4.95
N SER A 235 11.75 18.21 -5.28
CA SER A 235 10.53 18.44 -6.05
C SER A 235 9.35 17.69 -5.43
N PHE A 236 8.12 18.17 -5.68
CA PHE A 236 6.91 17.50 -5.23
C PHE A 236 6.41 16.50 -6.26
N GLY A 237 6.39 15.22 -5.87
CA GLY A 237 5.68 14.19 -6.61
C GLY A 237 4.16 14.31 -6.46
N MET A 238 3.43 13.97 -7.54
CA MET A 238 2.02 13.62 -7.47
C MET A 238 1.88 12.11 -7.23
N PRO A 239 0.97 11.67 -6.34
CA PRO A 239 0.69 10.25 -6.19
C PRO A 239 0.37 9.63 -7.56
N PRO A 240 0.98 8.49 -7.93
CA PRO A 240 0.80 7.90 -9.26
C PRO A 240 -0.68 7.69 -9.63
N ALA A 241 -1.52 7.27 -8.67
CA ALA A 241 -2.96 7.09 -8.85
C ALA A 241 -3.71 8.37 -9.27
N LEU A 242 -3.08 9.55 -9.14
CA LEU A 242 -3.61 10.86 -9.51
C LEU A 242 -2.99 11.45 -10.76
N ALA A 243 -2.01 10.78 -11.36
CA ALA A 243 -1.48 11.16 -12.65
C ALA A 243 -2.63 11.09 -13.69
N ARG A 244 -2.76 12.14 -14.50
CA ARG A 244 -3.74 12.27 -15.58
C ARG A 244 -3.04 12.61 -16.89
N GLY A 245 -3.64 12.17 -17.99
CA GLY A 245 -3.19 12.45 -19.36
C GLY A 245 -3.67 11.32 -20.28
N ALA A 246 -3.94 11.64 -21.55
CA ALA A 246 -4.31 10.64 -22.56
C ALA A 246 -3.16 9.65 -22.85
N GLU A 247 -1.92 10.02 -22.51
CA GLU A 247 -0.71 9.21 -22.68
C GLU A 247 -0.31 8.45 -21.40
N ALA A 248 -1.06 8.59 -20.29
CA ALA A 248 -0.74 7.90 -19.05
C ALA A 248 -1.25 6.44 -19.12
N PRO A 249 -0.41 5.43 -18.84
CA PRO A 249 -0.81 4.03 -18.94
C PRO A 249 -1.95 3.72 -17.98
N ALA A 250 -2.67 2.64 -18.27
CA ALA A 250 -3.67 2.07 -17.38
C ALA A 250 -2.98 1.57 -16.10
N LEU A 251 -2.99 2.41 -15.07
CA LEU A 251 -2.20 2.24 -13.84
C LEU A 251 -3.01 1.58 -12.74
N LEU A 252 -2.46 0.57 -12.07
CA LEU A 252 -2.93 0.08 -10.77
C LEU A 252 -1.84 0.26 -9.70
N VAL A 253 -2.22 0.69 -8.50
CA VAL A 253 -1.28 0.94 -7.40
C VAL A 253 -1.67 0.12 -6.18
N THR A 254 -0.72 -0.68 -5.70
CA THR A 254 -0.87 -1.42 -4.46
C THR A 254 -0.11 -0.75 -3.33
N GLY A 255 -0.79 -0.55 -2.20
CA GLY A 255 -0.13 -0.24 -0.93
C GLY A 255 -0.52 -1.24 0.15
N SER A 256 0.02 -1.01 1.34
CA SER A 256 -0.05 -1.96 2.46
C SER A 256 0.70 -3.27 2.16
N SER A 257 0.64 -4.23 3.07
CA SER A 257 1.35 -5.50 3.00
C SER A 257 0.56 -6.57 3.77
N PRO A 258 0.51 -7.81 3.28
CA PRO A 258 -0.06 -8.93 4.04
C PRO A 258 0.79 -9.29 5.26
N ARG A 259 1.98 -8.70 5.41
CA ARG A 259 2.85 -8.87 6.58
C ARG A 259 2.52 -7.93 7.74
N PHE A 260 1.65 -6.95 7.54
CA PHE A 260 1.19 -6.14 8.65
C PHE A 260 0.21 -6.96 9.47
N ASP A 261 0.55 -7.14 10.76
CA ASP A 261 -0.31 -7.81 11.72
C ASP A 261 -1.46 -6.87 12.08
N VAL A 262 -2.52 -6.93 11.28
CA VAL A 262 -3.70 -6.09 11.45
C VAL A 262 -4.71 -6.72 12.40
N TYR A 263 -4.68 -8.04 12.58
CA TYR A 263 -5.62 -8.79 13.42
C TYR A 263 -5.06 -9.12 14.83
N GLY A 264 -3.77 -8.90 15.08
CA GLY A 264 -3.17 -8.95 16.42
C GLY A 264 -3.48 -7.73 17.31
N ASN A 265 -4.23 -6.76 16.77
CA ASN A 265 -4.67 -5.55 17.47
C ASN A 265 -5.79 -5.85 18.48
N ASP A 266 -5.45 -6.47 19.59
CA ASP A 266 -6.35 -6.72 20.72
C ASP A 266 -6.09 -5.72 21.84
N PHE A 267 -7.06 -4.85 22.11
CA PHE A 267 -7.05 -3.82 23.15
C PHE A 267 -7.44 -4.32 24.55
N GLY A 268 -7.72 -5.62 24.69
CA GLY A 268 -8.36 -6.25 25.85
C GLY A 268 -9.79 -6.72 25.59
N TRP A 269 -10.27 -6.62 24.34
CA TRP A 269 -11.63 -7.02 23.93
C TRP A 269 -11.63 -8.18 22.93
N GLY A 270 -10.45 -8.75 22.64
CA GLY A 270 -10.24 -9.75 21.61
C GLY A 270 -9.75 -9.15 20.29
N ALA A 271 -9.49 -10.04 19.33
CA ALA A 271 -8.99 -9.66 18.01
C ALA A 271 -10.06 -8.91 17.18
N PRO A 272 -9.66 -8.00 16.26
CA PRO A 272 -10.59 -7.32 15.38
C PRO A 272 -11.39 -8.29 14.51
N VAL A 273 -12.70 -8.04 14.38
CA VAL A 273 -13.56 -8.81 13.47
C VAL A 273 -13.36 -8.43 12.00
N ALA A 274 -12.93 -7.19 11.73
CA ALA A 274 -12.67 -6.68 10.39
C ALA A 274 -11.69 -5.50 10.43
N VAL A 275 -10.94 -5.33 9.35
CA VAL A 275 -10.04 -4.19 9.13
C VAL A 275 -10.38 -3.53 7.80
N ARG A 276 -10.40 -2.19 7.78
CA ARG A 276 -10.73 -1.36 6.61
C ARG A 276 -9.78 -0.18 6.51
N SER A 277 -9.56 0.36 5.31
CA SER A 277 -8.82 1.61 5.16
C SER A 277 -9.74 2.82 5.29
N GLY A 278 -9.19 3.94 5.77
CA GLY A 278 -9.90 5.22 5.82
C GLY A 278 -10.03 5.93 4.47
N ALA A 279 -10.82 7.00 4.43
CA ALA A 279 -11.15 7.77 3.22
C ALA A 279 -9.92 8.23 2.40
N GLY A 280 -8.78 8.48 3.04
CA GLY A 280 -7.53 8.89 2.38
C GLY A 280 -6.97 7.84 1.40
N ASN A 281 -7.35 6.57 1.55
CA ASN A 281 -6.93 5.48 0.68
C ASN A 281 -7.95 5.13 -0.42
N LYS A 282 -9.10 5.81 -0.47
CA LYS A 282 -10.18 5.53 -1.43
C LYS A 282 -9.95 6.27 -2.75
N LEU A 283 -8.92 5.83 -3.49
CA LEU A 283 -8.54 6.40 -4.78
C LEU A 283 -8.89 5.44 -5.90
N GLY A 284 -9.36 5.96 -7.02
CA GLY A 284 -9.54 5.16 -8.23
C GLY A 284 -8.20 4.59 -8.63
N ARG A 285 -8.14 3.27 -8.89
CA ARG A 285 -6.92 2.50 -9.19
C ARG A 285 -6.09 2.11 -7.96
N LYS A 286 -6.66 2.12 -6.76
CA LYS A 286 -5.99 1.68 -5.54
C LYS A 286 -6.39 0.27 -5.17
N VAL A 287 -5.40 -0.54 -4.83
CA VAL A 287 -5.55 -1.81 -4.13
C VAL A 287 -4.82 -1.70 -2.79
N THR A 288 -5.48 -2.10 -1.72
CA THR A 288 -4.87 -2.18 -0.38
C THR A 288 -4.86 -3.63 0.06
N VAL A 289 -3.69 -4.14 0.42
CA VAL A 289 -3.52 -5.55 0.80
C VAL A 289 -3.53 -5.70 2.31
N TYR A 290 -4.22 -6.74 2.78
CA TYR A 290 -4.29 -7.16 4.17
C TYR A 290 -4.01 -8.65 4.29
N GLU A 291 -3.69 -9.08 5.50
CA GLU A 291 -3.91 -10.47 5.89
C GLU A 291 -5.40 -10.83 5.70
N GLY A 292 -5.69 -12.06 5.29
CA GLY A 292 -7.05 -12.47 4.94
C GLY A 292 -7.98 -12.70 6.12
N GLY A 293 -7.45 -12.96 7.32
CA GLY A 293 -8.24 -13.28 8.52
C GLY A 293 -9.01 -14.63 8.46
N CYS A 294 -8.92 -15.35 7.34
CA CYS A 294 -9.62 -16.61 7.08
C CYS A 294 -8.70 -17.85 7.19
N GLY A 295 -7.65 -17.76 8.03
CA GLY A 295 -6.67 -18.82 8.23
C GLY A 295 -5.30 -18.54 7.61
N ALA A 296 -4.34 -19.41 7.90
CA ALA A 296 -2.95 -19.23 7.56
C ALA A 296 -2.72 -19.09 6.04
N GLY A 297 -1.98 -18.05 5.65
CA GLY A 297 -1.67 -17.77 4.24
C GLY A 297 -2.82 -17.15 3.43
N SER A 298 -3.95 -16.83 4.06
CA SER A 298 -5.04 -16.07 3.43
C SER A 298 -4.65 -14.61 3.21
N MET A 299 -5.25 -13.97 2.20
CA MET A 299 -5.05 -12.55 1.90
C MET A 299 -6.39 -11.87 1.66
N ALA A 300 -6.45 -10.56 1.89
CA ALA A 300 -7.60 -9.77 1.49
C ALA A 300 -7.16 -8.52 0.72
N LEU A 301 -7.95 -8.14 -0.27
CA LEU A 301 -7.76 -6.97 -1.09
C LEU A 301 -8.96 -6.03 -0.92
N GLU A 302 -8.69 -4.81 -0.50
CA GLU A 302 -9.63 -3.72 -0.65
C GLU A 302 -9.34 -2.99 -1.96
N VAL A 303 -10.31 -3.00 -2.87
CA VAL A 303 -10.14 -2.51 -4.25
C VAL A 303 -11.03 -1.30 -4.47
N CYS A 304 -10.46 -0.19 -4.93
CA CYS A 304 -11.17 1.04 -5.24
C CYS A 304 -11.08 1.34 -6.74
N LEU A 305 -12.22 1.25 -7.42
CA LEU A 305 -12.35 1.48 -8.87
C LEU A 305 -13.57 2.36 -9.16
N VAL A 306 -13.64 2.91 -10.37
CA VAL A 306 -14.87 3.56 -10.85
C VAL A 306 -15.99 2.52 -10.96
N PRO A 307 -17.26 2.90 -10.72
CA PRO A 307 -18.37 1.95 -10.58
C PRO A 307 -18.46 0.90 -11.69
N ASP A 308 -18.40 1.33 -12.96
CA ASP A 308 -18.50 0.43 -14.11
C ASP A 308 -17.38 -0.60 -14.18
N ALA A 309 -16.15 -0.19 -13.82
CA ALA A 309 -15.00 -1.10 -13.79
C ALA A 309 -15.12 -2.07 -12.61
N LEU A 310 -15.56 -1.60 -11.43
CA LEU A 310 -15.77 -2.46 -10.28
C LEU A 310 -16.86 -3.50 -10.54
N ALA A 311 -17.98 -3.10 -11.15
CA ALA A 311 -19.07 -3.99 -11.52
C ALA A 311 -18.61 -5.11 -12.46
N ARG A 312 -17.72 -4.80 -13.42
CA ARG A 312 -17.12 -5.80 -14.30
C ARG A 312 -16.12 -6.70 -13.57
N LEU A 313 -15.32 -6.15 -12.65
CA LEU A 313 -14.38 -6.93 -11.84
C LEU A 313 -15.11 -7.99 -10.99
N VAL A 314 -16.19 -7.61 -10.30
CA VAL A 314 -16.94 -8.55 -9.44
C VAL A 314 -17.80 -9.54 -10.24
N ALA A 315 -18.02 -9.28 -11.54
CA ALA A 315 -18.67 -10.21 -12.45
C ALA A 315 -17.68 -11.13 -13.19
N ASP A 316 -16.37 -10.91 -13.06
CA ASP A 316 -15.33 -11.67 -13.73
C ASP A 316 -15.17 -13.05 -13.09
N GLN A 317 -15.67 -14.09 -13.76
CA GLN A 317 -15.70 -15.46 -13.22
C GLN A 317 -14.29 -16.03 -12.99
N GLU A 318 -13.33 -15.75 -13.88
CA GLU A 318 -11.94 -16.20 -13.71
C GLU A 318 -11.35 -15.58 -12.43
N PHE A 319 -11.57 -14.29 -12.22
CA PHE A 319 -11.09 -13.59 -11.04
C PHE A 319 -11.76 -14.08 -9.76
N MET A 320 -13.09 -14.08 -9.75
CA MET A 320 -13.90 -14.39 -8.58
C MET A 320 -13.81 -15.86 -8.16
N SER A 321 -13.45 -16.78 -9.07
CA SER A 321 -13.21 -18.20 -8.73
C SER A 321 -12.12 -18.42 -7.68
N ALA A 322 -11.17 -17.48 -7.54
CA ALA A 322 -10.11 -17.54 -6.54
C ALA A 322 -10.48 -16.83 -5.23
N THR A 323 -11.66 -16.22 -5.16
CA THR A 323 -12.13 -15.47 -3.99
C THR A 323 -13.10 -16.28 -3.16
N VAL A 324 -13.17 -15.96 -1.87
CA VAL A 324 -14.15 -16.51 -0.93
C VAL A 324 -15.06 -15.40 -0.40
N PRO A 325 -16.29 -15.74 0.04
CA PRO A 325 -17.20 -14.79 0.69
C PRO A 325 -16.58 -14.04 1.88
#